data_AF-A0A0N4XK43-F1
#
_entry.id   AF-A0A0N4XK43-F1
#
_cell.length_a   1.000
_cell.length_b   1.000
_cell.length_c   1.000
_cell.angle_alpha   90.00
_cell.angle_beta   90.00
_cell.angle_gamma   90.00
#
_symmetry.space_group_name_H-M   'P 1'
#
loop_
_entity.id
_entity.type
_entity.pdbx_description
1 polymer ?
#
loop_
_entity_poly.entity_id
_entity_poly.type
_entity_poly.pdbx_seq_one_letter_code
_entity_poly.pdbx_strand_id
1 'polypeptide(L)'
;MLGSVSQGLTSRTTSMQACRFIRARWERGYYKDLYHRRQLLGADPVIHRVAQQWSRIESAVDVSSPEYKENYAQMKNIVDDLRTKISKITEGGGERARALHKSRGKMLARERINALIDPGTSFLEIGQLAGFEMYGKEEVPAGGIVAGVGSVSGR
;
A
#
# COMPACT_ATOMS: atom_id res chain seq x y z
N MET A 1 -2.75 -36.21 46.88
CA MET A 1 -3.10 -35.94 45.48
C MET A 1 -4.54 -35.43 45.38
N LEU A 2 -4.70 -34.15 45.69
CA LEU A 2 -5.93 -33.35 45.62
C LEU A 2 -5.38 -31.90 45.51
N GLY A 3 -5.75 -31.03 44.58
CA GLY A 3 -7.01 -30.85 43.90
C GLY A 3 -7.38 -29.36 44.06
N SER A 4 -7.14 -28.59 42.99
CA SER A 4 -7.72 -27.27 42.65
C SER A 4 -7.64 -26.08 43.64
N VAL A 5 -6.58 -25.29 43.45
CA VAL A 5 -6.53 -23.84 43.12
C VAL A 5 -7.52 -22.87 43.79
N SER A 6 -6.98 -22.20 44.83
CA SER A 6 -7.03 -20.78 45.21
C SER A 6 -7.93 -19.80 44.44
N GLN A 7 -8.75 -19.08 45.20
CA GLN A 7 -9.36 -17.78 44.87
C GLN A 7 -8.28 -16.71 44.59
N GLY A 8 -8.64 -15.67 43.82
CA GLY A 8 -7.83 -14.46 43.66
C GLY A 8 -8.59 -13.35 42.91
N LEU A 9 -9.25 -12.46 43.65
CA LEU A 9 -9.63 -11.13 43.16
C LEU A 9 -8.35 -10.33 42.90
N THR A 10 -8.19 -9.70 41.73
CA THR A 10 -7.60 -8.36 41.62
C THR A 10 -7.95 -7.70 40.29
N SER A 11 -8.48 -6.49 40.39
CA SER A 11 -8.58 -5.48 39.34
C SER A 11 -7.23 -5.19 38.68
N ARG A 12 -7.22 -4.93 37.37
CA ARG A 12 -6.48 -3.84 36.68
C ARG A 12 -6.44 -4.11 35.17
N THR A 13 -7.36 -3.53 34.41
CA THR A 13 -7.15 -3.30 32.98
C THR A 13 -7.00 -1.81 32.78
N THR A 14 -5.78 -1.34 32.98
CA THR A 14 -5.37 0.04 32.83
C THR A 14 -5.16 0.35 31.35
N SER A 15 -5.87 1.36 30.86
CA SER A 15 -5.41 2.31 29.82
C SER A 15 -5.20 1.81 28.38
N MET A 16 -6.30 1.71 27.63
CA MET A 16 -6.35 2.11 26.21
C MET A 16 -7.25 3.35 26.00
N GLN A 17 -7.17 4.33 26.91
CA GLN A 17 -7.92 5.59 26.79
C GLN A 17 -7.03 6.83 26.61
N ALA A 18 -5.71 6.71 26.67
CA ALA A 18 -4.84 7.88 26.80
C ALA A 18 -4.41 8.60 25.50
N CYS A 19 -4.64 8.05 24.30
CA CYS A 19 -4.13 8.68 23.05
C CYS A 19 -5.20 9.25 22.11
N ARG A 20 -6.38 9.63 22.61
CA ARG A 20 -7.42 10.37 21.85
C ARG A 20 -7.59 11.83 22.27
N PHE A 21 -6.58 12.44 22.92
CA PHE A 21 -6.77 13.73 23.60
C PHE A 21 -5.99 14.95 23.09
N ILE A 22 -5.35 14.90 21.91
CA ILE A 22 -4.65 16.10 21.36
C ILE A 22 -5.44 16.79 20.22
N ARG A 23 -6.69 16.40 19.94
CA ARG A 23 -7.48 17.10 18.91
C ARG A 23 -8.98 17.19 19.14
N ALA A 24 -9.45 17.39 20.37
CA ALA A 24 -10.90 17.50 20.58
C ALA A 24 -11.31 18.27 21.85
N ARG A 25 -11.32 19.60 21.80
CA ARG A 25 -12.22 20.36 22.67
C ARG A 25 -12.97 21.50 21.98
N TRP A 26 -12.39 22.09 20.93
CA TRP A 26 -13.01 23.25 20.25
C TRP A 26 -13.74 22.92 18.93
N GLU A 27 -13.44 21.82 18.25
CA GLU A 27 -14.11 21.45 16.99
C GLU A 27 -15.45 20.72 17.19
N ARG A 28 -15.73 20.15 18.37
CA ARG A 28 -16.93 19.32 18.57
C ARG A 28 -18.25 20.09 18.63
N GLY A 29 -18.23 21.35 19.07
CA GLY A 29 -19.45 22.19 19.14
C GLY A 29 -19.90 22.64 17.75
N TYR A 30 -18.98 23.25 17.00
CA TYR A 30 -19.24 23.82 15.69
C TYR A 30 -19.58 22.76 14.62
N TYR A 31 -18.88 21.63 14.62
CA TYR A 31 -19.17 20.56 13.65
C TYR A 31 -20.47 19.81 13.96
N LYS A 32 -20.89 19.69 15.23
CA LYS A 32 -22.19 19.08 15.56
C LYS A 32 -23.36 19.96 15.15
N ASP A 33 -23.26 21.28 15.36
CA ASP A 33 -24.34 22.22 15.06
C ASP A 33 -24.53 22.40 13.54
N LEU A 34 -23.44 22.45 12.77
CA LEU A 34 -23.50 22.44 11.30
C LEU A 34 -24.05 21.12 10.74
N TYR A 35 -23.68 19.99 11.31
CA TYR A 35 -24.20 18.68 10.88
C TYR A 35 -25.70 18.55 11.20
N HIS A 36 -26.15 18.96 12.40
CA HIS A 36 -27.57 18.96 12.75
C HIS A 36 -28.40 19.94 11.93
N ARG A 37 -27.92 21.17 11.68
CA ARG A 37 -28.62 22.10 10.79
C ARG A 37 -28.72 21.58 9.37
N ARG A 38 -27.69 20.89 8.86
CA ARG A 38 -27.70 20.30 7.52
C ARG A 38 -28.65 19.11 7.40
N GLN A 39 -28.74 18.27 8.44
CA GLN A 39 -29.74 17.21 8.56
C GLN A 39 -31.18 17.76 8.65
N LEU A 40 -31.42 18.79 9.47
CA LEU A 40 -32.73 19.42 9.65
C LEU A 40 -33.22 20.16 8.40
N LEU A 41 -32.30 20.74 7.63
CA LEU A 41 -32.59 21.40 6.34
C LEU A 41 -32.73 20.40 5.18
N GLY A 42 -32.60 19.09 5.41
CA GLY A 42 -32.65 18.07 4.36
C GLY A 42 -31.51 18.17 3.33
N ALA A 43 -30.44 18.89 3.67
CA ALA A 43 -29.30 19.17 2.79
C ALA A 43 -28.16 18.14 2.93
N ASP A 44 -28.30 17.20 3.86
CA ASP A 44 -27.49 15.99 3.88
C ASP A 44 -28.14 14.97 2.93
N PRO A 45 -27.39 14.42 1.95
CA PRO A 45 -27.92 13.31 1.19
C PRO A 45 -28.27 12.21 2.19
N VAL A 46 -29.49 11.69 2.11
CA VAL A 46 -29.80 10.40 2.71
C VAL A 46 -28.84 9.43 2.05
N ILE A 47 -27.69 9.18 2.68
CA ILE A 47 -26.83 8.04 2.34
C ILE A 47 -27.71 6.86 2.74
N HIS A 48 -28.57 6.45 1.82
CA HIS A 48 -29.32 5.23 1.95
C HIS A 48 -28.27 4.16 2.14
N ARG A 49 -28.10 3.70 3.38
CA ARG A 49 -27.48 2.42 3.70
C ARG A 49 -28.42 1.30 3.22
N VAL A 50 -28.83 1.34 1.95
CA VAL A 50 -29.04 0.09 1.26
C VAL A 50 -27.66 -0.52 1.31
N ALA A 51 -27.50 -1.65 1.99
CA ALA A 51 -26.39 -2.54 1.67
C ALA A 51 -26.45 -2.69 0.16
N GLN A 52 -25.58 -1.99 -0.58
CA GLN A 52 -25.51 -2.14 -2.02
C GLN A 52 -25.03 -3.56 -2.23
N GLN A 53 -26.00 -4.45 -2.39
CA GLN A 53 -25.75 -5.81 -2.79
C GLN A 53 -25.36 -5.69 -4.26
N TRP A 54 -24.07 -5.50 -4.51
CA TRP A 54 -23.54 -5.41 -5.86
C TRP A 54 -23.96 -6.68 -6.60
N SER A 55 -24.64 -6.52 -7.72
CA SER A 55 -24.96 -7.62 -8.61
C SER A 55 -23.66 -8.29 -9.06
N ARG A 56 -23.56 -9.60 -8.88
CA ARG A 56 -22.42 -10.39 -9.37
C ARG A 56 -22.30 -10.18 -10.87
N ILE A 57 -21.11 -9.80 -11.32
CA ILE A 57 -20.79 -9.79 -12.75
C ILE A 57 -20.45 -11.23 -13.14
N GLU A 58 -21.28 -11.83 -13.98
CA GLU A 58 -20.98 -13.12 -14.58
C GLU A 58 -20.03 -12.94 -15.76
N SER A 59 -18.91 -13.65 -15.74
CA SER A 59 -17.98 -13.66 -16.88
C SER A 59 -18.54 -14.58 -17.96
N ALA A 60 -18.71 -14.06 -19.17
CA ALA A 60 -19.02 -14.86 -20.35
C ALA A 60 -17.78 -15.48 -21.02
N VAL A 61 -16.58 -15.22 -20.49
CA VAL A 61 -15.32 -15.65 -21.10
C VAL A 61 -15.06 -17.13 -20.82
N ASP A 62 -14.93 -17.93 -21.88
CA ASP A 62 -14.48 -19.33 -21.81
C ASP A 62 -12.95 -19.41 -21.80
N VAL A 63 -12.40 -19.78 -20.66
CA VAL A 63 -10.95 -19.94 -20.43
C VAL A 63 -10.34 -21.14 -21.16
N SER A 64 -11.16 -22.09 -21.62
CA SER A 64 -10.70 -23.28 -22.33
C SER A 64 -10.60 -23.08 -23.84
N SER A 65 -11.24 -22.02 -24.35
CA SER A 65 -11.28 -21.67 -25.76
C SER A 65 -9.89 -21.43 -26.36
N PRO A 66 -9.67 -21.74 -27.65
CA PRO A 66 -8.40 -21.47 -28.33
C PRO A 66 -8.05 -19.97 -28.34
N GLU A 67 -9.04 -19.11 -28.58
CA GLU A 67 -8.89 -17.65 -28.62
C GLU A 67 -8.38 -17.09 -27.28
N TYR A 68 -8.97 -17.53 -26.16
CA TYR A 68 -8.51 -17.12 -24.84
C TYR A 68 -7.04 -17.50 -24.60
N LYS A 69 -6.66 -18.72 -24.99
CA LYS A 69 -5.28 -19.22 -24.81
C LYS A 69 -4.28 -18.43 -25.64
N GLU A 70 -4.65 -18.06 -26.87
CA GLU A 70 -3.80 -17.22 -27.73
C GLU A 70 -3.64 -15.81 -27.15
N ASN A 71 -4.74 -15.16 -26.77
CA ASN A 71 -4.72 -13.84 -26.15
C ASN A 71 -3.90 -13.83 -24.84
N TYR A 72 -4.08 -14.87 -24.02
CA TYR A 72 -3.30 -15.05 -22.81
C TYR A 72 -1.81 -15.21 -23.10
N ALA A 73 -1.43 -16.02 -24.10
CA ALA A 73 -0.03 -16.22 -24.49
C ALA A 73 0.62 -14.91 -24.97
N GLN A 74 -0.07 -14.13 -25.80
CA GLN A 74 0.41 -12.84 -26.29
C GLN A 74 0.60 -11.84 -25.13
N MET A 75 -0.39 -11.70 -24.24
CA MET A 75 -0.30 -10.82 -23.08
C MET A 75 0.83 -11.27 -22.13
N LYS A 76 0.96 -12.57 -21.91
CA LYS A 76 2.03 -13.13 -21.07
C LYS A 76 3.41 -12.74 -21.59
N ASN A 77 3.63 -12.80 -22.90
CA ASN A 77 4.92 -12.41 -23.49
C ASN A 77 5.25 -10.93 -23.21
N ILE A 78 4.27 -10.03 -23.32
CA ILE A 78 4.46 -8.60 -23.02
C ILE A 78 4.77 -8.39 -21.53
N VAL A 79 4.04 -9.08 -20.65
CA VAL A 79 4.26 -8.99 -19.20
C VAL A 79 5.63 -9.52 -18.80
N ASP A 80 6.08 -10.61 -19.42
CA ASP A 80 7.39 -11.20 -19.13
C ASP A 80 8.55 -10.32 -19.62
N ASP A 81 8.41 -9.68 -20.78
CA ASP A 81 9.35 -8.66 -21.26
C ASP A 81 9.41 -7.45 -20.30
N LEU A 82 8.25 -6.94 -19.88
CA LEU A 82 8.16 -5.87 -18.88
C LEU A 82 8.87 -6.25 -17.58
N ARG A 83 8.63 -7.46 -17.05
CA ARG A 83 9.27 -7.96 -15.83
C ARG A 83 10.78 -8.08 -15.98
N THR A 84 11.25 -8.52 -17.14
CA THR A 84 12.69 -8.62 -17.45
C THR A 84 13.35 -7.24 -17.41
N LYS A 85 12.73 -6.24 -18.05
CA LYS A 85 13.20 -4.85 -18.04
C LYS A 85 13.22 -4.26 -16.64
N ILE A 86 12.15 -4.46 -15.86
CA ILE A 86 12.07 -4.00 -14.46
C ILE A 86 13.15 -4.68 -13.60
N SER A 87 13.41 -5.98 -13.81
CA SER A 87 14.45 -6.69 -13.07
C SER A 87 15.82 -6.05 -13.28
N LYS A 88 16.17 -5.73 -14.53
CA LYS A 88 17.43 -5.01 -14.86
C LYS A 88 17.47 -3.63 -14.20
N ILE A 89 16.39 -2.85 -14.30
CA ILE A 89 16.30 -1.51 -13.69
C ILE A 89 16.45 -1.57 -12.16
N THR A 90 15.95 -2.63 -11.53
CA THR A 90 16.02 -2.84 -10.08
C THR A 90 17.47 -2.98 -9.59
N GLU A 91 18.40 -3.35 -10.45
CA GLU A 91 19.84 -3.40 -10.15
C GLU A 91 20.46 -2.00 -9.98
N GLY A 92 19.78 -0.93 -10.37
CA GLY A 92 20.30 0.44 -10.28
C GLY A 92 21.57 0.60 -11.13
N GLY A 93 22.56 1.35 -10.63
CA GLY A 93 23.82 1.62 -11.36
C GLY A 93 24.77 0.41 -11.56
N GLY A 94 24.25 -0.82 -11.51
CA GLY A 94 25.01 -2.06 -11.67
C GLY A 94 25.76 -2.51 -10.42
N GLU A 95 26.34 -3.71 -10.49
CA GLU A 95 26.99 -4.39 -9.36
C GLU A 95 28.12 -3.58 -8.75
N ARG A 96 28.99 -2.97 -9.58
CA ARG A 96 30.12 -2.15 -9.12
C ARG A 96 29.66 -0.95 -8.29
N ALA A 97 28.64 -0.23 -8.75
CA ALA A 97 28.10 0.92 -8.02
C ALA A 97 27.43 0.49 -6.71
N ARG A 98 26.68 -0.63 -6.73
CA ARG A 98 26.07 -1.21 -5.54
C ARG A 98 27.11 -1.62 -4.50
N ALA A 99 28.16 -2.33 -4.92
CA ALA A 99 29.26 -2.76 -4.05
C ALA A 99 29.97 -1.56 -3.41
N LEU A 100 30.28 -0.52 -4.19
CA LEU A 100 30.87 0.72 -3.68
C LEU A 100 29.92 1.47 -2.72
N HIS A 101 28.62 1.45 -2.97
CA HIS A 101 27.65 2.05 -2.04
C HIS A 101 27.61 1.31 -0.71
N LYS A 102 27.61 -0.03 -0.75
CA LYS A 102 27.59 -0.90 0.43
C LYS A 102 28.91 -0.90 1.20
N SER A 103 30.07 -0.81 0.54
CA SER A 103 31.38 -0.73 1.21
C SER A 103 31.53 0.52 2.08
N ARG A 104 30.72 1.55 1.82
CA ARG A 104 30.61 2.77 2.63
C ARG A 104 29.62 2.62 3.81
N GLY A 105 29.10 1.43 4.07
CA GLY A 105 28.11 1.16 5.13
C GLY A 105 26.73 1.75 4.86
N LYS A 106 26.38 2.03 3.59
CA LYS A 106 25.10 2.66 3.22
C LYS A 106 24.14 1.62 2.62
N MET A 107 22.87 1.70 3.01
CA MET A 107 21.78 0.99 2.34
C MET A 107 21.53 1.55 0.93
N LEU A 108 21.17 0.68 -0.01
CA LEU A 108 20.67 1.06 -1.33
C LEU A 108 19.29 1.73 -1.24
N ALA A 109 18.87 2.45 -2.29
CA ALA A 109 17.60 3.17 -2.28
C ALA A 109 16.40 2.27 -1.97
N ARG A 110 16.28 1.13 -2.65
CA ARG A 110 15.20 0.15 -2.41
C ARG A 110 15.31 -0.55 -1.06
N GLU A 111 16.52 -0.77 -0.56
CA GLU A 111 16.75 -1.31 0.78
C GLU A 111 16.26 -0.32 1.85
N ARG A 112 16.49 0.99 1.67
CA ARG A 112 15.96 2.04 2.57
C ARG A 112 14.44 2.06 2.57
N ILE A 113 13.80 1.94 1.41
CA ILE A 113 12.34 1.90 1.31
C ILE A 113 11.81 0.67 2.06
N ASN A 114 12.36 -0.52 1.80
CA ASN A 114 11.94 -1.74 2.49
C ASN A 114 12.15 -1.68 4.01
N ALA A 115 13.18 -0.98 4.48
CA ALA A 115 13.42 -0.76 5.90
C ALA A 115 12.49 0.30 6.53
N LEU A 116 11.94 1.20 5.72
CA LEU A 116 11.05 2.29 6.15
C LEU A 116 9.57 1.86 6.20
N ILE A 117 9.16 1.01 5.27
CA ILE A 117 7.77 0.56 5.12
C ILE A 117 7.39 -0.43 6.23
N ASP A 118 6.14 -0.31 6.72
CA ASP A 118 5.61 -1.17 7.77
C ASP A 118 5.58 -2.65 7.34
N PRO A 119 6.05 -3.60 8.18
CA PRO A 119 6.03 -5.02 7.86
C PRO A 119 4.63 -5.53 7.50
N GLY A 120 4.53 -6.31 6.41
CA GLY A 120 3.25 -6.84 5.92
C GLY A 120 2.42 -5.87 5.08
N THR A 121 2.88 -4.62 4.92
CA THR A 121 2.27 -3.67 3.97
C THR A 121 2.99 -3.70 2.63
N SER A 122 2.32 -3.20 1.59
CA SER A 122 2.88 -3.12 0.23
C SER A 122 3.38 -1.71 -0.08
N PHE A 123 4.38 -1.63 -0.96
CA PHE A 123 4.86 -0.39 -1.54
C PHE A 123 4.49 -0.34 -3.03
N LEU A 124 3.72 0.66 -3.43
CA LEU A 124 3.38 0.95 -4.82
C LEU A 124 4.42 1.90 -5.40
N GLU A 125 5.37 1.35 -6.16
CA GLU A 125 6.39 2.15 -6.84
C GLU A 125 5.83 2.87 -8.07
N ILE A 126 6.26 4.11 -8.28
CA ILE A 126 5.84 4.98 -9.39
C ILE A 126 7.07 5.29 -10.25
N GLY A 127 6.92 5.14 -11.57
CA GLY A 127 7.95 5.53 -12.52
C GLY A 127 9.13 4.55 -12.63
N GLN A 128 8.91 3.24 -12.45
CA GLN A 128 9.95 2.22 -12.61
C GLN A 128 10.72 2.36 -13.94
N LEU A 129 10.02 2.61 -15.04
CA LEU A 129 10.62 2.78 -16.38
C LEU A 129 11.00 4.23 -16.70
N ALA A 130 11.07 5.14 -15.72
CA ALA A 130 11.45 6.52 -15.96
C ALA A 130 12.85 6.58 -16.60
N GLY A 131 12.98 7.35 -17.69
CA GLY A 131 14.25 7.49 -18.42
C GLY A 131 14.70 6.26 -19.21
N PHE A 132 13.87 5.21 -19.32
CA PHE A 132 14.22 4.00 -20.08
C PHE A 132 14.50 4.34 -21.56
N GLU A 133 15.69 3.98 -22.04
CA GLU A 133 16.18 4.21 -23.41
C GLU A 133 16.22 5.69 -23.87
N MET A 134 16.18 6.65 -22.93
CA MET A 134 16.15 8.08 -23.27
C MET A 134 17.52 8.72 -23.52
N TYR A 135 18.61 8.15 -22.98
CA TYR A 135 19.94 8.78 -22.93
C TYR A 135 21.00 8.08 -23.81
N GLY A 136 20.57 7.44 -24.90
CA GLY A 136 21.45 6.82 -25.88
C GLY A 136 22.24 5.65 -25.28
N LYS A 137 23.54 5.86 -25.03
CA LYS A 137 24.44 4.81 -24.47
C LYS A 137 24.41 4.75 -22.94
N GLU A 138 23.91 5.79 -22.29
CA GLU A 138 23.86 5.85 -20.83
C GLU A 138 22.54 5.28 -20.33
N GLU A 139 22.63 4.32 -19.40
CA GLU A 139 21.45 3.80 -18.72
C GLU A 139 21.25 4.56 -17.40
N VAL A 140 20.07 5.15 -17.23
CA VAL A 140 19.67 5.86 -16.00
C VAL A 140 18.44 5.17 -15.41
N PRO A 141 18.63 4.10 -14.61
CA PRO A 141 17.53 3.29 -14.08
C PRO A 141 16.57 4.13 -13.22
N ALA A 142 15.27 4.00 -13.49
CA ALA A 142 14.19 4.74 -12.82
C ALA A 142 14.40 6.28 -12.81
N GLY A 143 15.12 6.83 -13.79
CA GLY A 143 15.44 8.26 -13.83
C GLY A 143 16.31 8.72 -12.66
N GLY A 144 17.01 7.79 -12.00
CA GLY A 144 17.86 8.07 -10.84
C GLY A 144 17.10 8.23 -9.50
N ILE A 145 15.78 8.07 -9.49
CA ILE A 145 14.94 8.25 -8.30
C ILE A 145 13.99 7.04 -8.15
N VAL A 146 13.84 6.55 -6.92
CA VAL A 146 12.81 5.57 -6.58
C VAL A 146 11.75 6.25 -5.74
N ALA A 147 10.52 6.32 -6.25
CA ALA A 147 9.39 6.98 -5.61
C ALA A 147 8.17 6.04 -5.55
N GLY A 148 7.26 6.30 -4.61
CA GLY A 148 6.06 5.48 -4.47
C GLY A 148 5.26 5.78 -3.21
N VAL A 149 4.21 5.00 -3.00
CA VAL A 149 3.29 5.11 -1.86
C VAL A 149 3.35 3.82 -1.06
N GLY A 150 3.50 3.95 0.26
CA GLY A 150 3.43 2.81 1.18
C GLY A 150 3.24 3.30 2.61
N SER A 151 2.85 2.38 3.50
CA SER A 151 2.50 2.73 4.86
C SER A 151 3.72 2.87 5.78
N VAL A 152 3.74 3.92 6.58
CA VAL A 152 4.77 4.16 7.59
C VAL A 152 4.12 4.55 8.91
N SER A 153 4.32 3.74 9.95
CA SER A 153 3.69 3.93 11.26
C SER A 153 2.15 4.03 11.16
N GLY A 154 1.55 3.24 10.27
CA GLY A 154 0.10 3.16 10.05
C GLY A 154 -0.50 4.38 9.32
N ARG A 155 0.30 5.13 8.56
CA ARG A 155 -0.13 6.28 7.74
C ARG A 155 0.23 6.10 6.28
#